data_AF-A0A1L5NXF4-F1
#
_entry.id   AF-A0A1L5NXF4-F1
#
_cell.length_a   1.000
_cell.length_b   1.000
_cell.length_c   1.000
_cell.angle_alpha   90.00
_cell.angle_beta   90.00
_cell.angle_gamma   90.00
#
_symmetry.space_group_name_H-M   'P 1'
#
loop_
_entity.id
_entity.type
_entity.pdbx_description
1 polymer ?
#
loop_
_entity_poly.entity_id
_entity_poly.type
_entity_poly.pdbx_seq_one_letter_code
_entity_poly.pdbx_strand_id
1 'polypeptide(L)'
;MAAGVIARLEIRKSRSASIGVVAVVQNNAYLFPNSAGGRISRSNVTQRLNLAVEVAARTVPGLKKKAMSPHSFRHTTAMHLLQSGVDLTVIALWLGHEDPSTTHIYVEADLAMKEAALNRLHPVATASARYRPPDKLLAFLQPL
;
A
#
# COMPACT_ATOMS: atom_id res chain seq x y z
N MET A 1 10.45 35.90 26.27
CA MET A 1 9.14 36.56 26.41
C MET A 1 8.70 37.05 25.05
N ALA A 2 7.72 36.40 24.43
CA ALA A 2 6.87 36.99 23.39
C ALA A 2 5.58 36.17 23.40
N ALA A 3 4.58 36.70 24.10
CA ALA A 3 3.21 36.22 24.08
C ALA A 3 2.60 36.53 22.71
N GLY A 4 1.85 35.60 22.12
CA GLY A 4 1.35 35.76 20.76
C GLY A 4 0.12 34.91 20.44
N VAL A 5 -1.00 35.27 21.08
CA VAL A 5 -2.40 35.11 20.63
C VAL A 5 -2.85 33.68 20.23
N ILE A 6 -3.43 32.99 21.21
CA ILE A 6 -4.34 31.86 20.99
C ILE A 6 -5.64 32.42 20.39
N ALA A 7 -5.92 32.09 19.12
CA ALA A 7 -7.23 32.38 18.52
C ALA A 7 -8.30 31.55 19.22
N ARG A 8 -9.00 32.19 20.18
CA ARG A 8 -10.15 31.64 20.88
C ARG A 8 -11.28 31.46 19.85
N LEU A 9 -11.68 30.21 19.62
CA LEU A 9 -12.84 29.87 18.80
C LEU A 9 -14.11 30.31 19.53
N GLU A 10 -14.53 31.56 19.33
CA GLU A 10 -15.78 32.07 19.90
C GLU A 10 -16.93 31.64 19.00
N ILE A 11 -17.62 30.56 19.39
CA ILE A 11 -18.81 30.06 18.71
C ILE A 11 -19.95 31.06 18.98
N ARG A 12 -20.05 32.12 18.16
CA ARG A 12 -21.25 32.95 18.10
C ARG A 12 -22.29 32.25 17.23
N LYS A 13 -23.35 31.78 17.89
CA LYS A 13 -24.57 31.27 17.25
C LYS A 13 -25.30 32.44 16.57
N SER A 14 -25.03 32.65 15.28
CA SER A 14 -25.80 33.58 14.44
C SER A 14 -26.39 32.82 13.26
N ARG A 15 -27.70 32.98 13.08
CA ARG A 15 -28.47 32.37 11.99
C ARG A 15 -28.19 33.14 10.70
N SER A 16 -28.04 32.39 9.61
CA SER A 16 -28.00 32.84 8.20
C SER A 16 -26.71 33.47 7.66
N ALA A 17 -26.43 33.09 6.41
CA ALA A 17 -25.43 33.59 5.46
C ALA A 17 -23.96 33.15 5.64
N SER A 18 -23.62 32.09 4.89
CA SER A 18 -22.32 31.83 4.24
C SER A 18 -21.06 32.25 5.00
N ILE A 19 -20.55 31.35 5.84
CA ILE A 19 -19.20 31.42 6.40
C ILE A 19 -18.21 31.13 5.26
N GLY A 20 -17.77 32.20 4.58
CA GLY A 20 -16.55 32.19 3.79
C GLY A 20 -15.37 32.03 4.74
N VAL A 21 -14.92 30.78 4.95
CA VAL A 21 -13.64 30.53 5.60
C VAL A 21 -12.55 30.92 4.61
N VAL A 22 -12.12 32.18 4.64
CA VAL A 22 -10.84 32.57 4.04
C VAL A 22 -9.78 31.99 4.96
N ALA A 23 -9.37 30.76 4.67
CA ALA A 23 -8.21 30.16 5.31
C ALA A 23 -6.99 30.97 4.89
N VAL A 24 -6.52 31.86 5.78
CA VAL A 24 -5.20 32.47 5.65
C VAL A 24 -4.21 31.32 5.78
N VAL A 25 -3.72 30.81 4.63
CA VAL A 25 -2.68 29.79 4.60
C VAL A 25 -1.41 30.44 5.13
N GLN A 26 -1.13 30.25 6.41
CA GLN A 26 0.17 30.62 6.95
C GLN A 26 1.24 29.76 6.26
N ASN A 27 2.37 30.37 5.88
CA ASN A 27 3.47 29.77 5.11
C ASN A 27 4.13 28.51 5.74
N ASN A 28 3.64 28.02 6.88
CA ASN A 28 4.11 26.82 7.57
C ASN A 28 2.96 25.94 8.10
N ALA A 29 1.76 26.06 7.51
CA ALA A 29 0.61 25.25 7.90
C ALA A 29 0.72 23.82 7.36
N TYR A 30 0.33 22.83 8.17
CA TYR A 30 0.23 21.44 7.73
C TYR A 30 -0.84 21.30 6.63
N LEU A 31 -0.52 20.57 5.54
CA LEU A 31 -1.49 20.26 4.48
C LEU A 31 -2.73 19.53 5.03
N PHE A 32 -2.52 18.66 6.02
CA PHE A 32 -3.58 17.97 6.75
C PHE A 32 -3.46 18.29 8.25
N PRO A 33 -4.11 19.36 8.71
CA PRO A 33 -4.10 19.73 10.11
C PRO A 33 -5.13 18.90 10.92
N ASN A 34 -4.84 18.70 12.20
CA ASN A 34 -5.83 18.24 13.17
C ASN A 34 -6.74 19.41 13.61
N SER A 35 -7.73 19.13 14.47
CA SER A 35 -8.67 20.16 14.96
C SER A 35 -8.01 21.30 15.75
N ALA A 36 -6.81 21.09 16.28
CA ALA A 36 -6.00 22.10 16.98
C ALA A 36 -4.98 22.80 16.05
N GLY A 37 -5.03 22.56 14.73
CA GLY A 37 -4.09 23.15 13.76
C GLY A 37 -2.71 22.48 13.69
N GLY A 38 -2.46 21.46 14.51
CA GLY A 38 -1.21 20.69 14.50
C GLY A 38 -1.21 19.56 13.47
N ARG A 39 -0.13 18.76 13.45
CA ARG A 39 0.00 17.60 12.54
C ARG A 39 -1.10 16.57 12.80
N ILE A 40 -1.67 16.00 11.74
CA ILE A 40 -2.58 14.85 11.84
C ILE A 40 -1.85 13.63 12.42
N SER A 41 -2.50 12.91 13.34
CA SER A 41 -1.97 11.65 13.88
C SER A 41 -2.32 10.45 12.99
N ARG A 42 -1.55 9.37 13.09
CA ARG A 42 -1.84 8.11 12.38
C ARG A 42 -3.25 7.60 12.69
N SER A 43 -3.67 7.64 13.95
CA SER A 43 -5.01 7.22 14.38
C SER A 43 -6.11 8.08 13.76
N ASN A 44 -5.87 9.39 13.59
CA ASN A 44 -6.84 10.26 12.93
C ASN A 44 -6.93 9.97 11.43
N VAL A 45 -5.81 9.65 10.76
CA VAL A 45 -5.84 9.17 9.35
C VAL A 45 -6.68 7.91 9.24
N THR A 46 -6.48 6.92 10.11
CA THR A 46 -7.29 5.70 10.13
C THR A 46 -8.77 5.99 10.37
N GLN A 47 -9.10 6.89 11.30
CA GLN A 47 -10.48 7.29 11.57
C GLN A 47 -11.13 7.95 10.35
N ARG A 48 -10.43 8.89 9.70
CA ARG A 48 -10.90 9.55 8.48
C ARG A 48 -11.12 8.54 7.36
N LEU A 49 -10.23 7.57 7.22
CA LEU A 49 -10.38 6.49 6.25
C LEU A 49 -11.63 5.64 6.52
N ASN A 50 -11.87 5.25 7.78
CA ASN A 50 -13.05 4.47 8.14
C ASN A 50 -14.36 5.21 7.79
N LEU A 51 -14.42 6.51 8.05
CA LEU A 51 -15.56 7.35 7.66
C LEU A 51 -15.77 7.36 6.13
N ALA A 52 -14.69 7.51 5.36
CA ALA A 52 -14.76 7.47 3.90
C ALA A 52 -15.25 6.11 3.38
N VAL A 53 -14.76 5.01 3.97
CA VAL A 53 -15.18 3.64 3.64
C VAL A 53 -16.65 3.43 3.98
N GLU A 54 -17.14 3.95 5.09
CA GLU A 54 -18.56 3.86 5.47
C GLU A 54 -19.48 4.57 4.45
N VAL A 55 -19.06 5.74 3.96
CA VAL A 55 -19.78 6.47 2.91
C VAL A 55 -19.76 5.70 1.60
N ALA A 56 -18.58 5.23 1.16
CA ALA A 56 -18.42 4.46 -0.07
C ALA A 56 -19.19 3.11 -0.01
N ALA A 57 -19.31 2.53 1.17
CA ALA A 57 -20.05 1.29 1.39
C ALA A 57 -21.56 1.42 1.14
N ARG A 58 -22.10 2.64 1.05
CA ARG A 58 -23.51 2.87 0.68
C ARG A 58 -23.77 2.55 -0.79
N THR A 59 -22.78 2.77 -1.67
CA THR A 59 -22.86 2.46 -3.09
C THR A 59 -22.21 1.11 -3.43
N VAL A 60 -21.18 0.71 -2.67
CA VAL A 60 -20.48 -0.57 -2.84
C VAL A 60 -20.55 -1.40 -1.55
N PRO A 61 -21.63 -2.18 -1.32
CA PRO A 61 -21.85 -2.90 -0.06
C PRO A 61 -20.72 -3.87 0.32
N GLY A 62 -19.99 -4.40 -0.66
CA GLY A 62 -18.86 -5.30 -0.45
C GLY A 62 -17.73 -4.69 0.40
N LEU A 63 -17.60 -3.37 0.42
CA LEU A 63 -16.57 -2.68 1.22
C LEU A 63 -16.78 -2.88 2.73
N LYS A 64 -18.01 -3.09 3.22
CA LYS A 64 -18.26 -3.32 4.65
C LYS A 64 -17.60 -4.59 5.18
N LYS A 65 -17.37 -5.57 4.29
CA LYS A 65 -16.80 -6.87 4.65
C LYS A 65 -15.27 -6.88 4.57
N LYS A 66 -14.65 -5.81 4.06
CA LYS A 66 -13.21 -5.75 3.82
C LYS A 66 -12.52 -4.85 4.84
N ALA A 67 -11.43 -5.33 5.42
CA ALA A 67 -10.56 -4.52 6.26
C ALA A 67 -9.76 -3.55 5.37
N MET A 68 -10.16 -2.28 5.36
CA MET A 68 -9.50 -1.22 4.62
C MET A 68 -8.53 -0.47 5.53
N SER A 69 -7.28 -0.35 5.09
CA SER A 69 -6.23 0.38 5.79
C SER A 69 -5.41 1.22 4.79
N PRO A 70 -4.60 2.18 5.25
CA PRO A 70 -3.66 2.89 4.36
C PRO A 70 -2.74 1.93 3.59
N HIS A 71 -2.35 0.81 4.21
CA HIS A 71 -1.56 -0.23 3.56
C HIS A 71 -2.32 -0.91 2.41
N SER A 72 -3.63 -1.15 2.57
CA SER A 72 -4.49 -1.71 1.52
C SER A 72 -4.52 -0.80 0.28
N PHE A 73 -4.64 0.52 0.48
CA PHE A 73 -4.61 1.49 -0.63
C PHE A 73 -3.26 1.51 -1.32
N ARG A 74 -2.16 1.48 -0.55
CA ARG A 74 -0.80 1.40 -1.12
C ARG A 74 -0.63 0.16 -1.98
N HIS A 75 -1.05 -1.00 -1.48
CA HIS A 75 -0.97 -2.26 -2.22
C HIS A 75 -1.81 -2.21 -3.50
N THR A 76 -3.06 -1.76 -3.43
CA THR A 76 -3.91 -1.63 -4.63
C THR A 76 -3.33 -0.66 -5.65
N THR A 77 -2.78 0.47 -5.20
CA THR A 77 -2.14 1.45 -6.11
C THR A 77 -0.94 0.84 -6.81
N ALA A 78 -0.07 0.16 -6.08
CA ALA A 78 1.10 -0.52 -6.64
C ALA A 78 0.70 -1.61 -7.65
N MET A 79 -0.32 -2.41 -7.32
CA MET A 79 -0.81 -3.46 -8.18
C MET A 79 -1.38 -2.88 -9.48
N HIS A 80 -2.18 -1.82 -9.41
CA HIS A 80 -2.71 -1.15 -10.59
C HIS A 80 -1.60 -0.59 -11.49
N LEU A 81 -0.54 -0.01 -10.90
CA LEU A 81 0.61 0.47 -11.66
C LEU A 81 1.33 -0.68 -12.38
N LEU A 82 1.59 -1.78 -11.67
CA LEU A 82 2.25 -2.95 -12.24
C LEU A 82 1.42 -3.57 -13.39
N GLN A 83 0.12 -3.73 -13.19
CA GLN A 83 -0.82 -4.23 -14.21
C GLN A 83 -0.92 -3.30 -15.43
N SER A 84 -0.72 -2.00 -15.25
CA SER A 84 -0.65 -1.04 -16.37
C SER A 84 0.69 -1.07 -17.13
N GLY A 85 1.62 -1.94 -16.73
CA GLY A 85 2.92 -2.11 -17.38
C GLY A 85 4.01 -1.17 -16.86
N VAL A 86 3.81 -0.50 -15.72
CA VAL A 86 4.86 0.31 -15.09
C VAL A 86 5.90 -0.62 -14.50
N ASP A 87 7.18 -0.31 -14.76
CA ASP A 87 8.29 -1.11 -14.26
C ASP A 87 8.34 -1.14 -12.72
N LEU A 88 8.71 -2.30 -12.18
CA LEU A 88 8.73 -2.55 -10.74
C LEU A 88 9.70 -1.61 -10.00
N THR A 89 10.81 -1.23 -10.62
CA THR A 89 11.80 -0.33 -10.02
C THR A 89 11.26 1.09 -9.90
N VAL A 90 10.47 1.53 -10.88
CA VAL A 90 9.78 2.82 -10.86
C VAL A 90 8.71 2.84 -9.76
N ILE A 91 7.94 1.76 -9.62
CA ILE A 91 6.94 1.64 -8.56
C ILE A 91 7.61 1.68 -7.18
N ALA A 92 8.71 0.95 -6.98
CA ALA A 92 9.49 0.96 -5.74
C ALA A 92 9.97 2.38 -5.40
N LEU A 93 10.49 3.11 -6.40
CA LEU A 93 10.95 4.48 -6.25
C LEU A 93 9.81 5.44 -5.84
N TRP A 94 8.67 5.40 -6.52
CA TRP A 94 7.52 6.25 -6.21
C TRP A 94 6.93 5.99 -4.84
N LEU A 95 6.99 4.74 -4.39
CA LEU A 95 6.49 4.34 -3.08
C LEU A 95 7.52 4.55 -1.97
N GLY A 96 8.80 4.76 -2.31
CA GLY A 96 9.88 4.95 -1.35
C GLY A 96 10.25 3.65 -0.62
N HIS A 97 10.25 2.52 -1.32
CA HIS A 97 10.74 1.25 -0.78
C HIS A 97 12.27 1.23 -0.78
N GLU A 98 12.87 1.09 0.40
CA GLU A 98 14.33 0.93 0.55
C GLU A 98 14.79 -0.53 0.27
N ASP A 99 13.90 -1.51 0.48
CA ASP A 99 14.17 -2.92 0.24
C ASP A 99 13.35 -3.45 -0.95
N PRO A 100 14.00 -4.00 -1.99
CA PRO A 100 13.33 -4.66 -3.12
C PRO A 100 12.33 -5.77 -2.70
N SER A 101 12.55 -6.42 -1.55
CA SER A 101 11.66 -7.47 -1.03
C SER A 101 10.22 -6.98 -0.83
N THR A 102 10.05 -5.72 -0.43
CA THR A 102 8.74 -5.09 -0.19
C THR A 102 7.94 -4.82 -1.47
N THR A 103 8.62 -4.87 -2.63
CA THR A 103 8.00 -4.67 -3.94
C THR A 103 7.81 -6.01 -4.68
N HIS A 104 8.63 -7.02 -4.37
CA HIS A 104 8.53 -8.36 -4.97
C HIS A 104 7.16 -9.02 -4.73
N ILE A 105 6.52 -8.71 -3.59
CA ILE A 105 5.16 -9.16 -3.26
C ILE A 105 4.13 -8.82 -4.34
N TYR A 106 4.33 -7.76 -5.15
CA TYR A 106 3.41 -7.41 -6.23
C TYR A 106 3.56 -8.34 -7.44
N VAL A 107 4.78 -8.75 -7.77
CA VAL A 107 5.05 -9.73 -8.84
C VAL A 107 4.49 -11.09 -8.46
N GLU A 108 4.61 -11.47 -7.19
CA GLU A 108 4.00 -12.70 -6.69
C GLU A 108 2.47 -12.65 -6.69
N ALA A 109 1.87 -11.47 -6.49
CA ALA A 109 0.42 -11.32 -6.48
C ALA A 109 -0.21 -11.32 -7.89
N ASP A 110 0.57 -11.00 -8.94
CA ASP A 110 0.06 -10.92 -10.31
C ASP A 110 0.08 -12.27 -11.04
N LEU A 111 -1.10 -12.90 -11.13
CA LEU A 111 -1.27 -14.17 -11.85
C LEU A 111 -1.01 -14.04 -13.36
N ALA A 112 -1.38 -12.92 -13.98
CA ALA A 112 -1.19 -12.73 -15.42
C ALA A 112 0.29 -12.59 -15.75
N MET A 113 1.06 -11.90 -14.90
CA MET A 113 2.52 -11.84 -15.02
C MET A 113 3.16 -13.21 -14.84
N LYS A 114 2.72 -13.99 -13.84
CA LYS A 114 3.18 -15.37 -13.63
C LYS A 114 2.91 -16.27 -14.83
N GLU A 115 1.69 -16.22 -15.37
CA GLU A 115 1.31 -16.98 -16.56
C GLU A 115 2.15 -16.57 -17.77
N ALA A 116 2.33 -15.26 -18.01
CA ALA A 116 3.18 -14.77 -19.07
C ALA A 116 4.65 -15.18 -18.88
N ALA A 117 5.15 -15.26 -17.65
CA ALA A 117 6.49 -15.75 -17.37
C ALA A 117 6.60 -17.25 -17.67
N LEU A 118 5.62 -18.06 -17.24
CA LEU A 118 5.57 -19.49 -17.54
C LEU A 118 5.50 -19.76 -19.04
N ASN A 119 4.70 -19.00 -19.78
CA ASN A 119 4.56 -19.15 -21.25
C ASN A 119 5.85 -18.81 -22.02
N ARG A 120 6.76 -18.02 -21.43
CA ARG A 120 8.09 -17.74 -22.02
C ARG A 120 9.11 -18.85 -21.74
N LEU A 121 8.83 -19.74 -20.79
CA LEU A 121 9.69 -20.88 -20.53
C LEU A 121 9.43 -21.95 -21.58
N HIS A 122 10.47 -22.33 -22.31
CA HIS A 122 10.41 -23.54 -23.13
C HIS A 122 10.62 -24.75 -22.22
N PRO A 123 9.83 -25.83 -22.36
CA PRO A 123 10.09 -27.06 -21.63
C PRO A 123 11.47 -27.56 -22.04
N VAL A 124 12.43 -27.46 -21.12
CA VAL A 124 13.69 -28.16 -21.28
C VAL A 124 13.35 -29.63 -21.17
N ALA A 125 13.54 -30.38 -22.26
CA ALA A 125 13.46 -31.84 -22.23
C ALA A 125 14.66 -32.36 -21.45
N THR A 126 14.65 -32.17 -20.13
CA THR A 126 15.49 -32.96 -19.25
C THR A 126 14.93 -34.37 -19.33
N ALA A 127 15.65 -35.26 -20.02
CA ALA A 127 15.40 -36.67 -19.83
C ALA A 127 15.40 -36.89 -18.32
N SER A 128 14.27 -37.36 -17.77
CA SER A 128 14.22 -37.81 -16.37
C SER A 128 15.10 -39.05 -16.28
N ALA A 129 16.41 -38.84 -16.25
CA ALA A 129 17.38 -39.87 -16.00
C ALA A 129 17.16 -40.25 -14.54
N ARG A 130 16.47 -41.38 -14.33
CA ARG A 130 16.46 -42.02 -13.03
C ARG A 130 17.93 -42.28 -12.68
N TYR A 131 18.45 -41.53 -11.72
CA TYR A 131 19.83 -41.69 -11.27
C TYR A 131 20.04 -43.16 -10.90
N ARG A 132 20.94 -43.82 -11.63
CA ARG A 132 21.41 -45.17 -11.30
C ARG A 132 22.72 -45.00 -10.54
N PRO A 133 22.74 -45.22 -9.22
CA PRO A 133 23.98 -45.13 -8.45
C PRO A 133 24.98 -46.17 -8.98
N PRO A 134 26.26 -45.79 -9.17
CA PRO A 134 27.29 -46.74 -9.60
C PRO A 134 27.57 -47.75 -8.49
N ASP A 135 27.98 -48.97 -8.85
CA ASP A 135 28.21 -50.08 -7.91
C ASP A 135 29.19 -49.71 -6.79
N LYS A 136 30.19 -48.86 -7.08
CA LYS A 136 31.14 -48.34 -6.08
C LYS A 136 30.45 -47.54 -4.96
N LEU A 137 29.42 -46.77 -5.31
CA LEU A 137 28.63 -46.00 -4.34
C LEU A 137 27.75 -46.92 -3.50
N LEU A 138 27.15 -47.93 -4.11
CA LEU A 138 26.36 -48.93 -3.39
C LEU A 138 27.23 -49.75 -2.43
N ALA A 139 28.42 -50.18 -2.86
CA ALA A 139 29.38 -50.90 -2.03
C ALA A 139 29.92 -50.06 -0.86
N PHE A 140 30.09 -48.74 -1.06
CA PHE A 140 30.49 -47.81 -0.01
C PHE A 140 29.40 -47.61 1.07
N LEU A 141 28.12 -47.70 0.69
CA LEU A 141 26.99 -47.48 1.59
C LEU A 141 26.50 -48.75 2.31
N GLN A 142 26.88 -49.95 1.85
CA GLN A 142 26.50 -51.23 2.46
C GLN A 142 27.02 -51.49 3.90
N PRO A 143 28.20 -51.01 4.32
CA PRO A 143 28.72 -51.24 5.67
C PRO A 143 28.37 -50.15 6.71
N LEU A 144 27.56 -49.15 6.35
CA LEU A 144 26.98 -48.16 7.27
C LEU A 144 25.67 -48.69 7.87
#